data_AF-A0A952P3F8-F1
#
_entry.id   AF-A0A952P3F8-F1
#
_cell.length_a   1.000
_cell.length_b   1.000
_cell.length_c   1.000
_cell.angle_alpha   90.00
_cell.angle_beta   90.00
_cell.angle_gamma   90.00
#
_symmetry.space_group_name_H-M   'P 1'
#
loop_
_entity.id
_entity.type
_entity.pdbx_description
1 polymer ?
#
loop_
_entity_poly.entity_id
_entity_poly.type
_entity_poly.pdbx_seq_one_letter_code
_entity_poly.pdbx_strand_id
1 'polypeptide(L)'
;PALVLIDAISRQIPGVLGHQASAHEDSFAEGLLEHPNFTRPREWRGISVPEALLSGNHGKIREWKQSLSKLVTLKKRPDLMENLAEKDRKALKSFWEGLSEAEKRSCGLEDLNWSNFRGKPS
;
A
#
# COMPACT_ATOMS: atom_id res chain seq x y z
N PRO A 1 12.05 25.34 -0.63
CA PRO A 1 10.69 25.39 -1.25
C PRO A 1 10.72 25.32 -2.79
N ALA A 2 11.48 26.20 -3.46
CA ALA A 2 11.54 26.24 -4.93
C ALA A 2 12.00 24.92 -5.59
N LEU A 3 13.03 24.27 -5.04
CA LEU A 3 13.51 22.97 -5.57
C LEU A 3 12.48 21.84 -5.47
N VAL A 4 11.66 21.82 -4.41
CA VAL A 4 10.60 20.80 -4.23
C VAL A 4 9.51 20.97 -5.29
N LEU A 5 9.13 22.23 -5.59
CA LEU A 5 8.14 22.54 -6.61
C LEU A 5 8.65 22.18 -8.01
N ILE A 6 9.91 22.51 -8.31
CA ILE A 6 10.54 22.20 -9.59
C ILE A 6 10.59 20.68 -9.80
N ASP A 7 11.07 19.90 -8.82
CA ASP A 7 11.14 18.44 -8.92
C ASP A 7 9.76 17.80 -9.16
N ALA A 8 8.73 18.24 -8.42
CA ALA A 8 7.37 17.72 -8.56
C ALA A 8 6.78 17.98 -9.96
N ILE A 9 6.98 19.18 -10.52
CA ILE A 9 6.46 19.54 -11.84
C ILE A 9 7.26 18.84 -12.95
N SER A 10 8.58 18.80 -12.85
CA SER A 10 9.44 18.20 -13.87
C SER A 10 9.17 16.71 -14.08
N ARG A 11 8.77 15.97 -13.05
CA ARG A 11 8.40 14.54 -13.14
C ARG A 11 7.17 14.26 -13.99
N GLN A 12 6.27 15.23 -14.15
CA GLN A 12 5.05 15.10 -14.93
C GLN A 12 5.27 15.38 -16.43
N ILE A 13 6.48 15.83 -16.82
CA ILE A 13 6.81 16.14 -18.21
C ILE A 13 7.17 14.84 -18.96
N PRO A 14 6.48 14.50 -20.08
CA PRO A 14 6.80 13.33 -20.87
C PRO A 14 8.28 13.30 -21.31
N GLY A 15 8.95 12.16 -21.09
CA GLY A 15 10.37 11.97 -21.44
C GLY A 15 11.37 12.22 -20.31
N VAL A 16 10.94 12.76 -19.16
CA VAL A 16 11.81 12.93 -17.98
C VAL A 16 11.92 11.64 -17.17
N LEU A 17 10.82 10.90 -17.00
CA LEU A 17 10.82 9.56 -16.43
C LEU A 17 10.88 8.55 -17.58
N GLY A 18 11.97 7.80 -17.69
CA GLY A 18 12.23 6.89 -18.82
C GLY A 18 11.11 5.88 -19.10
N HIS A 19 10.30 5.52 -18.11
CA HIS A 19 9.10 4.71 -18.29
C HIS A 19 7.86 5.46 -17.76
N GLN A 20 6.92 5.78 -18.65
CA GLN A 20 5.68 6.51 -18.28
C GLN A 20 4.81 5.80 -17.23
N ALA A 21 4.97 4.48 -17.04
CA ALA A 21 4.22 3.72 -16.04
C ALA A 21 4.56 4.13 -14.60
N SER A 22 5.79 4.61 -14.34
CA SER A 22 6.23 4.98 -13.00
C SER A 22 5.48 6.16 -12.41
N ALA A 23 4.98 7.09 -13.24
CA ALA A 23 4.18 8.22 -12.77
C ALA A 23 2.73 7.84 -12.43
N HIS A 24 2.21 6.76 -13.02
CA HIS A 24 0.84 6.29 -12.78
C HIS A 24 0.77 5.29 -11.61
N GLU A 25 1.88 4.64 -11.26
CA GLU A 25 2.00 3.78 -10.08
C GLU A 25 2.53 4.52 -8.84
N ASP A 26 2.74 5.84 -8.95
CA ASP A 26 3.32 6.66 -7.88
C ASP A 26 2.36 6.78 -6.68
N SER A 27 2.93 6.80 -5.47
CA SER A 27 2.21 7.12 -4.23
C SER A 27 1.34 8.36 -4.48
N PHE A 28 0.05 8.32 -4.16
CA PHE A 28 -0.96 9.38 -4.39
C PHE A 28 -1.65 9.50 -5.76
N ALA A 29 -1.30 8.73 -6.79
CA ALA A 29 -2.05 8.76 -8.06
C ALA A 29 -3.56 8.43 -7.87
N GLU A 30 -3.88 7.61 -6.87
CA GLU A 30 -5.24 7.22 -6.49
C GLU A 30 -5.64 7.68 -5.06
N GLY A 31 -4.88 8.61 -4.46
CA GLY A 31 -5.14 9.08 -3.08
C GLY A 31 -4.76 8.08 -1.97
N LEU A 32 -4.07 6.99 -2.31
CA LEU A 32 -3.56 5.98 -1.36
C LEU A 32 -2.03 6.07 -1.23
N LEU A 33 -1.53 5.62 -0.07
CA LEU A 33 -0.10 5.39 0.14
C LEU A 33 0.35 4.11 -0.57
N GLU A 34 1.58 4.11 -1.09
CA GLU A 34 2.15 2.94 -1.75
C GLU A 34 2.33 1.75 -0.78
N HIS A 35 2.15 0.55 -1.34
CA HIS A 35 2.34 -0.70 -0.61
C HIS A 35 3.84 -0.96 -0.35
N PRO A 36 4.19 -1.84 0.61
CA PRO A 36 5.58 -2.23 0.81
C PRO A 36 6.17 -2.85 -0.46
N ASN A 37 7.42 -2.53 -0.76
CA ASN A 37 8.17 -3.06 -1.89
C ASN A 37 9.23 -4.04 -1.41
N PHE A 38 9.29 -5.21 -2.06
CA PHE A 38 10.23 -6.27 -1.73
C PHE A 38 11.15 -6.55 -2.91
N THR A 39 12.42 -6.79 -2.61
CA THR A 39 13.44 -7.20 -3.59
C THR A 39 14.28 -8.33 -2.98
N ARG A 40 15.17 -8.91 -3.79
CA ARG A 40 16.07 -9.97 -3.34
C ARG A 40 17.01 -9.43 -2.23
N PRO A 41 17.42 -10.27 -1.26
CA PRO A 41 17.14 -11.71 -1.08
C PRO A 41 15.75 -12.00 -0.47
N ARG A 42 15.30 -13.28 -0.53
CA ARG A 42 13.97 -13.70 -0.04
C ARG A 42 13.78 -13.55 1.48
N GLU A 43 14.87 -13.57 2.23
CA GLU A 43 14.88 -13.30 3.65
C GLU A 43 16.00 -12.31 3.92
N TRP A 44 15.67 -11.24 4.65
CA TRP A 44 16.64 -10.23 5.04
C TRP A 44 16.40 -9.82 6.48
N ARG A 45 17.41 -10.00 7.35
CA ARG A 45 17.33 -9.69 8.79
C ARG A 45 16.14 -10.34 9.52
N GLY A 46 15.80 -11.58 9.17
CA GLY A 46 14.67 -12.31 9.75
C GLY A 46 13.28 -11.82 9.29
N ILE A 47 13.24 -11.00 8.24
CA ILE A 47 12.03 -10.57 7.56
C ILE A 47 11.96 -11.31 6.23
N SER A 48 10.91 -12.11 6.04
CA SER A 48 10.69 -12.90 4.83
C SER A 48 9.77 -12.16 3.86
N VAL A 49 10.04 -12.31 2.57
CA VAL A 49 9.17 -11.83 1.49
C VAL A 49 7.83 -12.57 1.58
N PRO A 50 6.68 -11.85 1.54
CA PRO A 50 5.35 -12.46 1.58
C PRO A 50 5.13 -13.52 0.50
N GLU A 51 4.44 -14.61 0.86
CA GLU A 51 4.21 -15.75 -0.05
C GLU A 51 3.40 -15.35 -1.29
N ALA A 52 2.50 -14.38 -1.15
CA ALA A 52 1.73 -13.82 -2.26
C ALA A 52 2.62 -13.38 -3.44
N LEU A 53 3.81 -12.82 -3.14
CA LEU A 53 4.79 -12.37 -4.14
C LEU A 53 5.62 -13.52 -4.75
N LEU A 54 5.60 -14.70 -4.14
CA LEU A 54 6.31 -15.88 -4.63
C LEU A 54 5.48 -16.71 -5.61
N SER A 55 4.16 -16.51 -5.64
CA SER A 55 3.21 -17.29 -6.44
C SER A 55 3.32 -17.08 -7.96
N GLY A 56 3.97 -15.99 -8.41
CA GLY A 56 4.08 -15.62 -9.83
C GLY A 56 2.76 -15.20 -10.49
N ASN A 57 1.64 -15.16 -9.75
CA ASN A 57 0.34 -14.77 -10.29
C ASN A 57 0.18 -13.25 -10.25
N HIS A 58 0.42 -12.58 -11.38
CA HIS A 58 0.36 -11.12 -11.49
C HIS A 58 -0.98 -10.51 -11.08
N GLY A 59 -2.10 -11.18 -11.35
CA GLY A 59 -3.43 -10.71 -10.95
C GLY A 59 -3.59 -10.70 -9.42
N LYS A 60 -3.28 -11.84 -8.79
CA LYS A 60 -3.31 -11.96 -7.32
C LYS A 60 -2.32 -11.02 -6.64
N ILE A 61 -1.14 -10.84 -7.22
CA ILE A 61 -0.12 -9.90 -6.71
C ILE A 61 -0.66 -8.47 -6.77
N ARG A 62 -1.35 -8.08 -7.83
CA ARG A 62 -1.94 -6.73 -7.95
C ARG A 62 -3.03 -6.52 -6.90
N GLU A 63 -3.96 -7.46 -6.74
CA GLU A 63 -5.03 -7.39 -5.73
C GLU A 63 -4.47 -7.34 -4.30
N TRP A 64 -3.44 -8.14 -4.04
CA TRP A 64 -2.72 -8.18 -2.76
C TRP A 64 -2.03 -6.84 -2.48
N LYS A 65 -1.30 -6.29 -3.46
CA LYS A 65 -0.66 -4.97 -3.39
C LYS A 65 -1.66 -3.84 -3.12
N GLN A 66 -2.81 -3.85 -3.81
CA GLN A 66 -3.88 -2.87 -3.60
C GLN A 66 -4.47 -2.95 -2.19
N SER A 67 -4.70 -4.17 -1.70
CA SER A 67 -5.21 -4.38 -0.33
C SER A 67 -4.21 -3.90 0.72
N LEU A 68 -2.92 -4.15 0.52
CA LEU A 68 -1.87 -3.63 1.39
C LEU A 68 -1.74 -2.11 1.35
N SER A 69 -1.81 -1.49 0.17
CA SER A 69 -1.81 -0.02 0.03
C SER A 69 -2.93 0.60 0.88
N LYS A 70 -4.14 0.02 0.85
CA LYS A 70 -5.27 0.45 1.69
C LYS A 70 -4.98 0.27 3.19
N LEU A 71 -4.40 -0.86 3.61
CA LEU A 71 -4.03 -1.10 5.02
C LEU A 71 -2.94 -0.15 5.52
N VAL A 72 -1.92 0.12 4.70
CA VAL A 72 -0.86 1.09 5.02
C VAL A 72 -1.43 2.50 5.12
N THR A 73 -2.33 2.86 4.20
CA THR A 73 -3.05 4.14 4.23
C THR A 73 -3.88 4.25 5.49
N LEU A 74 -4.68 3.23 5.83
CA LEU A 74 -5.43 3.18 7.08
C LEU A 74 -4.52 3.39 8.30
N LYS A 75 -3.38 2.70 8.37
CA LYS A 75 -2.45 2.82 9.50
C LYS A 75 -1.85 4.22 9.65
N LYS A 76 -1.35 4.79 8.55
CA LYS A 76 -0.52 6.01 8.57
C LYS A 76 -1.31 7.30 8.34
N ARG A 77 -2.39 7.23 7.56
CA ARG A 77 -3.22 8.34 7.11
C ARG A 77 -4.70 7.93 7.11
N PRO A 78 -5.28 7.62 8.30
CA PRO A 78 -6.68 7.22 8.41
C PRO A 78 -7.65 8.28 7.86
N ASP A 79 -7.23 9.55 7.86
CA ASP A 79 -7.95 10.68 7.27
C ASP A 79 -8.23 10.51 5.76
N LEU A 80 -7.37 9.81 5.03
CA LEU A 80 -7.59 9.52 3.60
C LEU A 80 -8.66 8.44 3.36
N MET A 81 -9.11 7.76 4.41
CA MET A 81 -9.99 6.59 4.33
C MET A 81 -11.36 6.80 5.01
N GLU A 82 -11.69 8.05 5.39
CA GLU A 82 -12.93 8.38 6.10
C GLU A 82 -14.21 7.99 5.33
N ASN A 83 -14.15 8.05 3.98
CA ASN A 83 -15.28 7.74 3.10
C ASN A 83 -15.29 6.30 2.58
N LEU A 84 -14.46 5.40 3.14
CA LEU A 84 -14.43 4.01 2.72
C LEU A 84 -15.77 3.33 3.06
N ALA A 85 -16.38 2.65 2.08
CA ALA A 85 -17.61 1.90 2.28
C ALA A 85 -17.43 0.78 3.33
N GLU A 86 -18.46 0.54 4.15
CA GLU A 86 -18.41 -0.47 5.21
C GLU A 86 -18.14 -1.89 4.66
N LYS A 87 -18.62 -2.20 3.45
CA LYS A 87 -18.31 -3.45 2.76
C LYS A 87 -16.81 -3.62 2.52
N ASP A 88 -16.16 -2.58 1.98
CA ASP A 88 -14.73 -2.61 1.68
C ASP A 88 -13.91 -2.68 2.95
N ARG A 89 -14.38 -2.00 4.00
CA ARG A 89 -13.76 -2.08 5.32
C ARG A 89 -13.79 -3.48 5.91
N LYS A 90 -14.92 -4.18 5.84
CA LYS A 90 -15.04 -5.59 6.27
C LYS A 90 -14.14 -6.50 5.45
N ALA A 91 -14.07 -6.29 4.14
CA ALA A 91 -13.18 -7.05 3.25
C ALA A 91 -11.70 -6.84 3.62
N LEU A 92 -11.28 -5.60 3.87
CA LEU A 92 -9.91 -5.27 4.31
C LEU A 92 -9.58 -5.88 5.67
N LYS A 93 -10.54 -5.89 6.59
CA LYS A 93 -10.36 -6.51 7.90
C LYS A 93 -10.13 -8.02 7.77
N SER A 94 -10.99 -8.70 7.00
CA SER A 94 -10.85 -10.13 6.70
C SER A 94 -9.51 -10.44 6.01
N PHE A 95 -9.10 -9.60 5.05
CA PHE A 95 -7.80 -9.71 4.40
C PHE A 95 -6.64 -9.59 5.40
N TRP A 96 -6.66 -8.59 6.29
CA TRP A 96 -5.61 -8.43 7.32
C TRP A 96 -5.60 -9.58 8.34
N GLU A 97 -6.77 -10.08 8.74
CA GLU A 97 -6.89 -11.25 9.63
C GLU A 97 -6.34 -12.52 8.97
N GLY A 98 -6.45 -12.63 7.63
CA GLY A 98 -5.92 -13.74 6.85
C GLY A 98 -4.40 -13.68 6.59
N LEU A 99 -3.73 -12.56 6.88
CA LEU A 99 -2.27 -12.47 6.78
C LEU A 99 -1.61 -13.24 7.92
N SER A 100 -0.52 -13.94 7.61
CA SER A 100 0.33 -14.54 8.65
C SER A 100 1.00 -13.47 9.51
N GLU A 101 1.40 -13.83 10.74
CA GLU A 101 2.13 -12.90 11.61
C GLU A 101 3.46 -12.44 11.00
N ALA A 102 4.12 -13.32 10.25
CA ALA A 102 5.32 -12.97 9.50
C ALA A 102 5.01 -11.91 8.42
N GLU A 103 3.93 -12.05 7.66
CA GLU A 103 3.53 -11.07 6.65
C GLU A 103 3.10 -9.74 7.25
N LYS A 104 2.35 -9.76 8.36
CA LYS A 104 1.99 -8.53 9.09
C LYS A 104 3.25 -7.77 9.50
N ARG A 105 4.23 -8.47 10.08
CA ARG A 105 5.52 -7.89 10.46
C ARG A 105 6.32 -7.39 9.26
N SER A 106 6.40 -8.17 8.19
CA SER A 106 7.11 -7.78 6.96
C SER A 106 6.49 -6.54 6.30
N CYS A 107 5.19 -6.37 6.44
CA CYS A 107 4.46 -5.22 5.89
C CYS A 107 4.33 -4.04 6.87
N GLY A 108 4.80 -4.18 8.12
CA GLY A 108 4.67 -3.17 9.16
C GLY A 108 3.21 -2.93 9.56
N LEU A 109 2.43 -3.99 9.73
CA LEU A 109 0.99 -4.00 10.04
C LEU A 109 0.65 -4.72 11.36
N GLU A 110 1.63 -5.12 12.14
CA GLU A 110 1.51 -5.89 13.40
C GLU A 110 0.76 -5.13 14.53
N ASP A 111 0.86 -3.81 14.53
CA ASP A 111 0.29 -2.85 15.48
C ASP A 111 -0.92 -2.09 14.89
N LEU A 112 -1.47 -2.56 13.78
CA LEU A 112 -2.63 -1.94 13.14
C LEU A 112 -3.83 -1.93 14.10
N ASN A 113 -4.20 -0.74 14.57
CA ASN A 113 -5.32 -0.61 15.51
C ASN A 113 -6.65 -0.35 14.80
N TRP A 114 -7.52 -1.36 14.78
CA TRP A 114 -8.85 -1.26 14.17
C TRP A 114 -9.83 -0.30 14.86
N SER A 115 -9.61 0.03 16.14
CA SER A 115 -10.48 0.94 16.90
C SER A 115 -10.38 2.40 16.45
N ASN A 116 -9.24 2.77 15.86
CA ASN A 116 -9.00 4.13 15.35
C ASN A 116 -9.80 4.43 14.07
N PHE A 117 -10.36 3.39 13.46
CA PHE A 117 -11.20 3.52 12.29
C PHE A 117 -12.64 3.61 12.80
N ARG A 118 -13.18 4.80 12.99
CA ARG A 118 -14.64 4.98 13.14
C ARG A 118 -15.15 5.45 11.78
N GLY A 119 -15.88 4.57 11.09
CA GLY A 119 -16.56 4.98 9.87
C GLY A 119 -17.61 6.02 10.23
N LYS A 120 -17.99 6.86 9.26
CA LYS A 120 -19.12 7.75 9.43
C LYS A 120 -20.34 6.91 9.87
N PRO A 121 -21.04 7.24 10.97
CA PRO A 121 -22.30 6.58 11.25
C PRO A 121 -23.23 6.84 10.06
N SER A 122 -23.78 5.75 9.51
CA SER A 122 -24.79 5.75 8.44
C SER A 122 -26.00 6.58 8.81
#